data_AF-A0A1H9D771-F1
#
_entry.id   AF-A0A1H9D771-F1
#
_cell.length_a   1.000
_cell.length_b   1.000
_cell.length_c   1.000
_cell.angle_alpha   90.00
_cell.angle_beta   90.00
_cell.angle_gamma   90.00
#
_symmetry.space_group_name_H-M   'P 1'
#
loop_
_entity.id
_entity.type
_entity.pdbx_description
1 polymer ?
#
loop_
_entity_poly.entity_id
_entity_poly.type
_entity_poly.pdbx_seq_one_letter_code
_entity_poly.pdbx_strand_id
1 'polypeptide(L)' 'MRKNSEVAERIRQTAYFLWEHDGCPEGRAFEYWLRAKESLLRELAYDKWLSEGTPIDSADKHWRDAAGEIEDK' A
#
# COMPACT_ATOMS: atom_id res chain seq x y z
N MET A 1 -7.77 -20.78 -6.81
CA MET A 1 -7.58 -19.99 -5.58
C MET A 1 -6.25 -20.41 -4.92
N ARG A 2 -5.14 -19.70 -5.18
CA ARG A 2 -3.86 -19.88 -4.47
C ARG A 2 -3.21 -18.57 -3.98
N LYS A 3 -3.94 -17.44 -4.08
CA LYS A 3 -3.40 -16.10 -3.80
C LYS A 3 -3.03 -15.86 -2.33
N ASN A 4 -3.72 -16.48 -1.38
CA ASN A 4 -3.47 -16.23 0.04
C ASN A 4 -2.13 -16.85 0.50
N SER A 5 -1.79 -18.04 -0.03
CA SER A 5 -0.53 -18.72 0.29
C SER A 5 0.69 -17.97 -0.25
N GLU A 6 0.60 -17.38 -1.44
CA GLU A 6 1.67 -16.60 -2.04
C GLU A 6 1.91 -15.27 -1.31
N VAL A 7 0.84 -14.59 -0.88
CA VAL A 7 0.92 -13.38 -0.05
C VAL A 7 1.54 -13.70 1.30
N ALA A 8 1.11 -14.79 1.95
CA ALA A 8 1.69 -15.24 3.22
C ALA A 8 3.19 -15.54 3.08
N GLU A 9 3.62 -16.15 1.97
CA GLU A 9 5.03 -16.45 1.73
C GLU A 9 5.87 -15.18 1.56
N ARG A 10 5.37 -14.21 0.78
CA ARG A 10 6.07 -12.93 0.62
C ARG A 10 6.23 -12.19 1.94
N ILE A 11 5.18 -12.16 2.78
CA ILE A 11 5.27 -11.55 4.11
C ILE A 11 6.35 -12.24 4.95
N ARG A 12 6.42 -13.57 4.95
CA ARG A 12 7.45 -14.31 5.69
C ARG A 12 8.85 -13.98 5.20
N GLN A 13 9.07 -13.98 3.89
CA GLN A 13 10.38 -13.68 3.29
C GLN A 13 10.82 -12.24 3.61
N THR A 14 9.92 -11.26 3.44
CA THR A 14 10.22 -9.85 3.74
C THR A 14 10.48 -9.65 5.24
N ALA A 15 9.68 -10.26 6.10
CA ALA A 15 9.88 -10.19 7.55
C ALA A 15 11.24 -10.76 7.97
N TYR A 16 11.59 -11.93 7.43
CA TYR A 16 12.86 -12.58 7.69
C TYR A 16 14.04 -11.72 7.21
N PHE A 17 13.96 -11.18 5.98
CA PHE A 17 15.00 -10.30 5.43
C PHE A 17 15.22 -9.04 6.30
N LEU A 18 14.14 -8.39 6.73
CA LEU A 18 14.24 -7.21 7.60
C LEU A 18 14.81 -7.55 8.98
N TRP A 19 14.41 -8.69 9.55
CA TRP A 19 14.89 -9.16 10.84
C TRP A 19 16.37 -9.57 10.80
N GLU A 20 16.79 -10.27 9.74
CA GLU A 20 18.19 -10.65 9.52
C GLU A 20 19.07 -9.41 9.31
N HIS A 21 18.59 -8.42 8.55
CA HIS A 21 19.31 -7.17 8.31
C HIS A 21 19.57 -6.38 9.60
N ASP A 22 18.62 -6.38 10.55
CA ASP A 22 18.76 -5.72 11.85
C ASP A 22 19.56 -6.56 12.88
N GLY A 23 20.17 -7.67 12.46
CA GLY A 23 21.04 -8.50 13.31
C GLY A 23 20.28 -9.51 14.16
N CYS A 24 19.15 -10.00 13.69
CA CYS A 24 18.34 -11.04 14.33
C CYS A 24 17.95 -10.73 15.79
N PRO A 25 17.35 -9.56 16.08
CA PRO A 25 16.97 -9.23 17.45
C PRO A 25 15.94 -10.23 18.01
N GLU A 26 16.30 -10.90 19.10
CA GLU A 26 15.40 -11.85 19.78
C GLU A 26 14.14 -11.16 20.31
N GLY A 27 13.00 -11.86 20.25
CA GLY A 27 11.71 -11.35 20.71
C GLY A 27 11.02 -10.33 19.80
N ARG A 28 11.71 -9.77 18.79
CA ARG A 28 11.15 -8.75 17.89
C ARG A 28 10.64 -9.28 16.55
N ALA A 29 10.82 -10.57 16.27
CA ALA A 29 10.42 -11.19 14.99
C ALA A 29 8.95 -10.92 14.60
N PHE A 30 8.05 -10.86 15.58
CA PHE A 30 6.63 -10.53 15.33
C PHE A 30 6.42 -9.11 14.83
N GLU A 31 7.18 -8.14 15.33
CA GLU A 31 7.11 -6.74 14.87
C GLU A 31 7.56 -6.62 13.41
N TYR A 32 8.61 -7.34 13.01
CA TYR A 32 9.06 -7.40 11.62
C TYR A 32 8.03 -8.06 10.70
N TRP A 33 7.33 -9.09 11.20
CA TRP A 33 6.24 -9.72 10.46
C TRP A 33 5.07 -8.76 10.23
N LEU A 34 4.69 -7.97 11.24
CA LEU A 34 3.65 -6.94 11.09
C LEU A 34 4.07 -5.86 10.09
N ARG A 35 5.32 -5.35 10.19
CA ARG A 35 5.86 -4.36 9.25
C ARG A 35 5.86 -4.89 7.81
N ALA A 36 6.29 -6.12 7.58
CA ALA A 36 6.28 -6.75 6.26
C ALA A 36 4.86 -6.89 5.71
N LYS A 37 3.89 -7.26 6.56
CA LYS A 37 2.47 -7.33 6.18
C LYS A 37 1.91 -5.97 5.77
N GLU A 38 2.21 -4.91 6.53
CA GLU A 38 1.74 -3.56 6.21
C GLU A 38 2.34 -3.03 4.90
N SER A 39 3.65 -3.24 4.68
CA SER A 39 4.31 -2.87 3.43
C SER A 39 3.65 -3.55 2.23
N LEU A 40 3.45 -4.87 2.30
CA LEU A 40 2.84 -5.61 1.20
C LEU A 40 1.38 -5.20 0.96
N LEU A 41 0.61 -4.92 2.01
CA LEU A 41 -0.76 -4.42 1.88
C LEU A 41 -0.79 -3.08 1.15
N ARG A 42 0.15 -2.18 1.47
CA ARG A 42 0.28 -0.88 0.79
C ARG A 42 0.67 -1.07 -0.68
N GLU A 43 1.61 -1.94 -0.97
CA GLU A 43 2.01 -2.26 -2.34
C GLU A 43 0.83 -2.80 -3.16
N LEU A 44 0.05 -3.74 -2.61
CA LEU A 44 -1.13 -4.28 -3.28
C LEU A 44 -2.23 -3.23 -3.47
N ALA A 45 -2.44 -2.35 -2.48
CA ALA A 45 -3.39 -1.26 -2.61
C ALA A 45 -2.96 -0.25 -3.68
N TYR A 46 -1.66 0.03 -3.76
CA TYR A 46 -1.09 0.92 -4.78
C TYR A 46 -1.12 0.31 -6.18
N ASP A 47 -0.77 -0.96 -6.32
CA ASP A 47 -0.85 -1.72 -7.58
C ASP A 47 -2.30 -1.76 -8.09
N LYS A 48 -3.25 -2.00 -7.18
CA LYS A 48 -4.68 -1.93 -7.50
C LYS A 48 -5.07 -0.52 -7.96
N TRP A 49 -4.67 0.52 -7.23
CA TRP A 49 -4.95 1.91 -7.58
C TRP A 49 -4.38 2.31 -8.96
N LEU A 50 -3.17 1.82 -9.28
CA LEU A 50 -2.53 2.01 -10.57
C LEU A 50 -3.25 1.24 -11.69
N SER A 51 -3.64 -0.01 -11.43
CA SER A 51 -4.41 -0.84 -12.37
C SER A 51 -5.82 -0.32 -12.61
N GLU A 52 -6.44 0.35 -11.63
CA GLU A 52 -7.73 1.04 -11.78
C GLU A 52 -7.59 2.36 -12.57
N GLY A 53 -6.40 2.64 -13.12
CA GLY A 53 -6.18 3.65 -14.14
C GLY A 53 -5.82 5.02 -13.62
N THR A 54 -5.41 5.15 -12.34
CA THR A 54 -5.06 6.43 -11.68
C THR A 54 -6.10 7.52 -11.99
N PRO A 55 -7.14 7.71 -11.17
CA PRO A 55 -8.11 8.79 -11.40
C PRO A 55 -7.46 10.16 -11.19
N ILE A 56 -6.64 10.59 -12.15
CA ILE A 56 -6.18 11.96 -12.37
C ILE A 56 -7.38 12.88 -12.66
N ASP A 57 -8.48 12.30 -13.13
CA ASP A 57 -9.75 12.99 -13.40
C ASP A 57 -10.63 13.25 -12.16
N SER A 58 -10.35 12.64 -11.00
CA SER A 58 -11.11 12.98 -9.78
C SER A 58 -10.65 14.29 -9.16
N ALA A 59 -9.39 14.69 -9.38
CA ALA A 59 -8.94 16.03 -8.98
C ALA A 59 -9.57 17.09 -9.88
N ASP A 60 -9.57 16.94 -11.21
CA ASP A 60 -10.10 17.94 -12.16
C ASP A 60 -11.60 18.22 -11.95
N LYS A 61 -12.39 17.19 -11.58
CA LYS A 61 -13.80 17.37 -11.23
C LYS A 61 -14.04 18.32 -10.06
N HIS A 62 -13.13 18.40 -9.09
CA HIS A 62 -13.30 19.31 -7.95
C HIS A 62 -12.95 20.77 -8.28
N TRP A 63 -12.11 21.02 -9.29
CA TRP A 63 -11.76 22.39 -9.70
C TRP A 63 -12.83 23.02 -10.61
N ARG A 64 -13.49 22.22 -11.47
CA ARG A 64 -14.56 22.74 -12.34
C ARG A 64 -15.84 23.10 -11.60
N ASP A 65 -16.16 22.38 -10.52
CA ASP A 65 -17.33 22.67 -9.69
C ASP A 65 -17.09 23.95 -8.84
N ALA A 66 -15.89 24.09 -8.26
CA ALA A 66 -15.50 25.28 -7.50
C ALA A 66 -15.34 26.54 -8.36
N ALA A 67 -14.94 26.41 -9.64
CA ALA A 67 -14.84 27.54 -10.56
C ALA A 67 -16.23 28.08 -10.98
N GLY A 68 -17.26 27.24 -11.01
CA GLY A 68 -18.62 27.64 -11.36
C GLY A 68 -19.33 28.50 -10.30
N GLU A 69 -18.89 28.45 -9.03
CA GLU A 69 -19.47 29.24 -7.94
C GLU A 69 -18.92 30.67 -7.83
N ILE A 70 -17.85 31.02 -8.57
CA ILE A 70 -17.21 32.35 -8.47
C ILE A 70 -17.69 33.33 -9.58
N GLU A 71 -18.32 32.84 -10.65
CA GLU A 71 -18.73 33.68 -11.80
C GLU A 71 -20.23 34.08 -11.83
N ASP A 72 -21.00 33.82 -10.76
CA ASP A 72 -22.34 34.41 -10.58
C ASP A 72 -22.30 35.51 -9.51
N LYS A 73 -21.79 36.69 -9.87
CA LYS A 73 -22.09 37.95 -9.16
C LYS A 73 -21.93 39.19 -10.02
#